data_AF-A4NZ26-F1
#
_entry.id   AF-A4NZ26-F1
#
_cell.length_a   1.000
_cell.length_b   1.000
_cell.length_c   1.000
_cell.angle_alpha   90.00
_cell.angle_beta   90.00
_cell.angle_gamma   90.00
#
_symmetry.space_group_name_H-M   'P 1'
#
loop_
_entity.id
_entity.type
_entity.pdbx_description
1 polymer ?
#
loop_
_entity_poly.entity_id
_entity_poly.type
_entity_poly.pdbx_seq_one_letter_code
_entity_poly.pdbx_strand_id
1 'polypeptide(L)'
;MKSKSATNFRIWATARLKEYLTQGYTINQKRLQQNAHELEQALALIQKTANSSELTLESGRGLVDIVSRYTHTFLWLQQYDEGLLTEPQTQQGGILPTYAEASSALAELKSQLMAKGEASDIFGRERDNGLSAILGNLDQSVFGEPAYPSIEAKAAHLLYFVVKNHPFSDGNKRSGAFLFVDFLHRNGRLFDHNGHPVINDTGLAALTLLVAESDPKQKETLIRLIMHMLKQKQEK
;
A
#
# COMPACT_ATOMS: atom_id res chain seq x y z
N MET A 1 -32.06 -22.24 30.53
CA MET A 1 -31.87 -20.77 30.69
C MET A 1 -31.60 -20.15 29.33
N LYS A 2 -32.30 -19.08 28.93
CA LYS A 2 -31.99 -18.33 27.70
C LYS A 2 -30.89 -17.31 28.02
N SER A 3 -29.71 -17.47 27.42
CA SER A 3 -28.61 -16.52 27.55
C SER A 3 -28.96 -15.19 26.86
N LYS A 4 -28.66 -14.06 27.50
CA LYS A 4 -28.80 -12.71 26.90
C LYS A 4 -28.12 -12.60 25.54
N SER A 5 -27.00 -13.31 25.35
CA SER A 5 -26.26 -13.35 24.09
C SER A 5 -27.05 -14.03 22.96
N ALA A 6 -27.76 -15.12 23.27
CA ALA A 6 -28.59 -15.84 22.30
C ALA A 6 -29.83 -15.03 21.87
N THR A 7 -30.38 -14.23 22.78
CA THR A 7 -31.48 -13.30 22.47
C THR A 7 -30.99 -12.16 21.56
N ASN A 8 -29.84 -11.56 21.86
CA ASN A 8 -29.27 -10.49 21.05
C ASN A 8 -28.88 -10.96 19.64
N PHE A 9 -28.31 -12.16 19.51
CA PHE A 9 -28.00 -12.76 18.21
C PHE A 9 -29.26 -12.99 17.37
N ARG A 10 -30.33 -13.51 17.97
CA ARG A 10 -31.62 -13.71 17.28
C ARG A 10 -32.22 -12.39 16.80
N ILE A 11 -32.16 -11.35 17.62
CA ILE A 11 -32.66 -10.01 17.26
C ILE A 11 -31.84 -9.45 16.08
N TRP A 12 -30.51 -9.52 16.16
CA TRP A 12 -29.62 -9.05 15.11
C TRP A 12 -29.80 -9.80 13.77
N ALA A 13 -29.87 -11.14 13.82
CA ALA A 13 -30.03 -11.97 12.63
C ALA A 13 -31.38 -11.72 11.95
N THR A 14 -32.45 -11.57 12.73
CA THR A 14 -33.80 -11.30 12.20
C THR A 14 -33.89 -9.91 11.58
N ALA A 15 -33.23 -8.91 12.17
CA ALA A 15 -33.15 -7.56 11.62
C ALA A 15 -32.43 -7.53 10.26
N ARG A 16 -31.31 -8.26 10.12
CA ARG A 16 -30.58 -8.34 8.84
C ARG A 16 -31.30 -9.15 7.76
N LEU A 17 -31.91 -10.27 8.13
CA LEU A 17 -32.77 -11.02 7.20
C LEU A 17 -33.92 -10.15 6.69
N LYS A 18 -34.55 -9.37 7.56
CA LYS A 18 -35.63 -8.47 7.18
C LYS A 18 -35.17 -7.38 6.22
N GLU A 19 -34.06 -6.70 6.53
CA GLU A 19 -33.47 -5.69 5.62
C GLU A 19 -33.16 -6.28 4.24
N TYR A 20 -32.52 -7.45 4.19
CA TYR A 20 -32.20 -8.14 2.94
C TYR A 20 -33.47 -8.46 2.14
N LEU A 21 -34.51 -8.98 2.79
CA LEU A 21 -35.78 -9.32 2.14
C LEU A 21 -36.56 -8.09 1.65
N THR A 22 -36.37 -6.93 2.28
CA THR A 22 -37.09 -5.70 1.91
C THR A 22 -36.36 -4.80 0.94
N GLN A 23 -35.02 -4.76 0.99
CA GLN A 23 -34.20 -3.84 0.19
C GLN A 23 -33.28 -4.57 -0.79
N GLY A 24 -33.19 -5.91 -0.72
CA GLY A 24 -32.29 -6.70 -1.56
C GLY A 24 -30.84 -6.71 -1.10
N TYR A 25 -30.49 -5.94 -0.06
CA TYR A 25 -29.14 -5.81 0.49
C TYR A 25 -29.17 -5.50 2.00
N THR A 26 -28.02 -5.59 2.66
CA THR A 26 -27.85 -5.17 4.07
C THR A 26 -26.60 -4.30 4.23
N ILE A 27 -26.76 -3.07 4.73
CA ILE A 27 -25.64 -2.11 4.88
C ILE A 27 -25.02 -2.21 6.28
N ASN A 28 -23.69 -2.37 6.33
CA ASN A 28 -22.92 -2.19 7.55
C ASN A 28 -22.50 -0.70 7.70
N GLN A 29 -23.40 0.10 8.29
CA GLN A 29 -23.23 1.55 8.41
C GLN A 29 -21.94 1.98 9.12
N LYS A 30 -21.53 1.24 10.17
CA LYS A 30 -20.30 1.56 10.92
C LYS A 30 -19.05 1.38 10.05
N ARG A 31 -19.01 0.33 9.23
CA ARG A 31 -17.92 0.06 8.30
C ARG A 31 -17.92 1.04 7.11
N LEU A 32 -19.12 1.44 6.64
CA LEU A 32 -19.26 2.47 5.59
C LEU A 32 -18.69 3.82 6.05
N GLN A 33 -19.04 4.27 7.26
CA GLN A 33 -18.51 5.50 7.84
C GLN A 33 -16.99 5.45 8.03
N GLN A 34 -16.45 4.30 8.45
CA GLN A 34 -15.01 4.12 8.62
C GLN A 34 -14.24 4.18 7.28
N ASN A 35 -14.77 3.56 6.23
CA ASN A 35 -14.16 3.59 4.90
C ASN A 35 -14.23 5.00 4.27
N ALA A 36 -15.36 5.69 4.42
CA ALA A 36 -15.51 7.08 3.96
C ALA A 36 -14.49 7.99 4.67
N HIS A 37 -14.28 7.77 5.96
CA HIS A 37 -13.28 8.49 6.73
C HIS A 37 -11.84 8.17 6.29
N GLU A 38 -11.51 6.91 6.00
CA GLU A 38 -10.19 6.52 5.45
C GLU A 38 -9.91 7.19 4.10
N LEU A 39 -10.93 7.30 3.24
CA LEU A 39 -10.84 8.01 1.97
C LEU A 39 -10.64 9.52 2.16
N GLU A 40 -11.43 10.15 3.03
CA GLU A 40 -11.26 11.57 3.34
C GLU A 40 -9.84 11.86 3.82
N GLN A 41 -9.29 10.98 4.66
CA GLN A 41 -7.90 11.09 5.11
C GLN A 41 -6.88 10.91 3.98
N ALA A 42 -7.08 9.94 3.08
CA ALA A 42 -6.21 9.74 1.93
C ALA A 42 -6.27 10.92 0.94
N LEU A 43 -7.45 11.48 0.69
CA LEU A 43 -7.63 12.67 -0.14
C LEU A 43 -7.01 13.92 0.51
N ALA A 44 -7.17 14.09 1.82
CA ALA A 44 -6.55 15.18 2.56
C ALA A 44 -5.02 15.10 2.53
N LEU A 45 -4.47 13.88 2.61
CA LEU A 45 -3.03 13.64 2.45
C LEU A 45 -2.55 14.02 1.06
N ILE A 46 -3.26 13.57 0.02
CA ILE A 46 -2.95 13.92 -1.37
C ILE A 46 -3.01 15.43 -1.58
N GLN A 47 -4.03 16.12 -1.04
CA GLN A 47 -4.14 17.58 -1.12
C GLN A 47 -3.02 18.29 -0.35
N LYS A 48 -2.65 17.81 0.83
CA LYS A 48 -1.54 18.36 1.62
C LYS A 48 -0.22 18.20 0.87
N THR A 49 0.02 17.02 0.30
CA THR A 49 1.19 16.79 -0.55
C THR A 49 1.11 17.71 -1.75
N ALA A 50 0.00 17.76 -2.50
CA ALA A 50 -0.22 18.65 -3.67
C ALA A 50 0.12 20.13 -3.43
N ASN A 51 -0.04 20.60 -2.19
CA ASN A 51 0.21 21.98 -1.79
C ASN A 51 1.62 22.20 -1.18
N SER A 52 2.46 21.17 -1.09
CA SER A 52 3.83 21.30 -0.60
C SER A 52 4.77 21.83 -1.70
N SER A 53 5.77 22.61 -1.30
CA SER A 53 6.73 23.26 -2.19
C SER A 53 7.74 22.32 -2.87
N GLU A 54 7.63 21.00 -2.65
CA GLU A 54 8.50 19.97 -3.25
C GLU A 54 7.88 19.28 -4.49
N LEU A 55 6.69 19.72 -4.94
CA LEU A 55 6.06 19.13 -6.12
C LEU A 55 6.58 19.68 -7.43
N THR A 56 7.09 18.76 -8.25
CA THR A 56 7.31 18.99 -9.67
C THR A 56 5.99 18.84 -10.45
N LEU A 57 5.92 19.49 -11.62
CA LEU A 57 4.75 19.44 -12.52
C LEU A 57 4.41 18.00 -12.98
N GLU A 58 5.41 17.12 -13.01
CA GLU A 58 5.30 15.71 -13.33
C GLU A 58 4.72 14.89 -12.16
N SER A 59 5.20 15.12 -10.93
CA SER A 59 4.63 14.51 -9.71
C SER A 59 3.16 14.89 -9.48
N GLY A 60 2.73 16.07 -9.93
CA GLY A 60 1.33 16.48 -9.92
C GLY A 60 0.41 15.60 -10.79
N ARG A 61 0.89 15.12 -11.95
CA ARG A 61 0.15 14.15 -12.79
C ARG A 61 0.07 12.77 -12.15
N GLY A 62 1.11 12.37 -11.41
CA GLY A 62 1.10 11.13 -10.60
C GLY A 62 0.06 11.16 -9.49
N LEU A 63 -0.10 12.30 -8.82
CA LEU A 63 -1.19 12.49 -7.86
C LEU A 63 -2.57 12.39 -8.52
N VAL A 64 -2.74 12.91 -9.75
CA VAL A 64 -3.99 12.73 -10.52
C VAL A 64 -4.23 11.27 -10.89
N ASP A 65 -3.20 10.48 -11.19
CA ASP A 65 -3.35 9.03 -11.43
C ASP A 65 -3.68 8.27 -10.14
N ILE A 66 -3.08 8.64 -9.00
CA ILE A 66 -3.43 8.11 -7.67
C ILE A 66 -4.90 8.45 -7.34
N VAL A 67 -5.29 9.72 -7.49
CA VAL A 67 -6.67 10.17 -7.27
C VAL A 67 -7.61 9.49 -8.25
N SER A 68 -7.26 9.33 -9.53
CA SER A 68 -8.10 8.65 -10.52
C SER A 68 -8.27 7.18 -10.21
N ARG A 69 -7.19 6.47 -9.86
CA ARG A 69 -7.25 5.07 -9.41
C ARG A 69 -8.06 4.92 -8.12
N TYR A 70 -7.91 5.85 -7.18
CA TYR A 70 -8.61 5.84 -5.89
C TYR A 70 -10.09 6.30 -5.98
N THR A 71 -10.42 7.23 -6.86
CA THR A 71 -11.82 7.59 -7.18
C THR A 71 -12.50 6.50 -8.02
N HIS A 72 -11.75 5.74 -8.81
CA HIS A 72 -12.24 4.48 -9.37
C HIS A 72 -12.51 3.43 -8.28
N THR A 73 -11.74 3.43 -7.18
CA THR A 73 -12.05 2.69 -5.94
C THR A 73 -13.28 3.25 -5.22
N PHE A 74 -13.65 4.51 -5.43
CA PHE A 74 -14.94 5.06 -4.98
C PHE A 74 -16.11 4.56 -5.84
N LEU A 75 -15.89 4.26 -7.13
CA LEU A 75 -16.85 3.50 -7.95
C LEU A 75 -17.02 2.06 -7.42
N TRP A 76 -15.98 1.50 -6.79
CA TRP A 76 -16.08 0.22 -6.05
C TRP A 76 -16.84 0.36 -4.73
N LEU A 77 -16.95 1.56 -4.14
CA LEU A 77 -17.84 1.84 -3.00
C LEU A 77 -19.33 1.72 -3.38
N GLN A 78 -19.66 1.92 -4.66
CA GLN A 78 -20.99 1.61 -5.19
C GLN A 78 -21.19 0.08 -5.35
N GLN A 79 -20.13 -0.66 -5.70
CA GLN A 79 -20.15 -2.14 -5.69
C GLN A 79 -20.12 -2.73 -4.25
N TYR A 80 -19.66 -1.95 -3.26
CA TYR A 80 -19.73 -2.26 -1.83
C TYR A 80 -21.14 -2.16 -1.26
N ASP A 81 -21.96 -1.23 -1.75
CA ASP A 81 -23.39 -1.14 -1.41
C ASP A 81 -24.15 -2.42 -1.83
N GLU A 82 -23.65 -3.14 -2.84
CA GLU A 82 -24.15 -4.46 -3.28
C GLU A 82 -23.51 -5.65 -2.54
N GLY A 83 -22.55 -5.42 -1.63
CA GLY A 83 -21.90 -6.46 -0.82
C GLY A 83 -20.66 -7.13 -1.42
N LEU A 84 -20.00 -6.51 -2.41
CA LEU A 84 -18.91 -7.14 -3.19
C LEU A 84 -17.47 -6.80 -2.74
N LEU A 85 -17.28 -6.04 -1.66
CA LEU A 85 -15.96 -5.60 -1.19
C LEU A 85 -15.48 -6.41 0.04
N THR A 86 -14.74 -7.48 -0.24
CA THR A 86 -13.90 -8.22 0.71
C THR A 86 -12.51 -7.57 0.87
N GLU A 87 -11.67 -8.06 1.80
CA GLU A 87 -10.22 -7.77 1.75
C GLU A 87 -9.75 -7.86 0.28
N PRO A 88 -8.87 -6.96 -0.20
CA PRO A 88 -8.38 -7.07 -1.56
C PRO A 88 -7.89 -8.50 -1.78
N GLN A 89 -8.23 -9.12 -2.91
CA GLN A 89 -7.67 -10.43 -3.24
C GLN A 89 -6.16 -10.24 -3.29
N THR A 90 -5.52 -10.74 -2.24
CA THR A 90 -4.08 -10.69 -2.10
C THR A 90 -3.51 -12.01 -2.58
N GLN A 91 -2.32 -11.95 -3.17
CA GLN A 91 -1.58 -13.18 -3.41
C GLN A 91 -0.75 -13.48 -2.17
N GLN A 92 -1.10 -14.58 -1.53
CA GLN A 92 -0.40 -15.12 -0.37
C GLN A 92 1.08 -15.36 -0.70
N GLY A 93 1.93 -15.10 0.28
CA GLY A 93 3.38 -15.22 0.18
C GLY A 93 4.06 -13.92 -0.22
N GLY A 94 5.08 -14.04 -1.06
CA GLY A 94 6.03 -12.97 -1.35
C GLY A 94 7.40 -13.28 -0.77
N ILE A 95 8.37 -13.50 -1.65
CA ILE A 95 9.76 -13.76 -1.31
C ILE A 95 10.49 -12.42 -1.32
N LEU A 96 11.00 -12.01 -0.17
CA LEU A 96 11.86 -10.84 -0.05
C LEU A 96 13.25 -11.16 -0.62
N PRO A 97 13.95 -10.18 -1.21
CA PRO A 97 15.35 -10.36 -1.53
C PRO A 97 16.13 -10.62 -0.23
N THR A 98 17.18 -11.43 -0.33
CA THR A 98 18.15 -11.51 0.78
C THR A 98 18.84 -10.16 0.96
N TYR A 99 19.42 -9.91 2.13
CA TYR A 99 20.22 -8.69 2.34
C TYR A 99 21.30 -8.52 1.27
N ALA A 100 22.00 -9.60 0.92
CA ALA A 100 23.05 -9.56 -0.10
C ALA A 100 22.51 -9.17 -1.48
N GLU A 101 21.36 -9.74 -1.88
CA GLU A 101 20.70 -9.39 -3.14
C GLU A 101 20.21 -7.95 -3.17
N ALA A 102 19.57 -7.49 -2.10
CA ALA A 102 19.07 -6.11 -1.99
C ALA A 102 20.21 -5.10 -2.02
N SER A 103 21.29 -5.36 -1.26
CA SER A 103 22.48 -4.51 -1.22
C SER A 103 23.20 -4.48 -2.57
N SER A 104 23.30 -5.62 -3.26
CA SER A 104 23.88 -5.69 -4.60
C SER A 104 23.06 -4.87 -5.60
N ALA A 105 21.74 -5.02 -5.59
CA ALA A 105 20.84 -4.28 -6.49
C ALA A 105 20.89 -2.76 -6.23
N LEU A 106 20.97 -2.34 -4.96
CA LEU A 106 21.12 -0.92 -4.59
C LEU A 106 22.50 -0.35 -4.99
N ALA A 107 23.56 -1.16 -4.92
CA ALA A 107 24.89 -0.77 -5.38
C ALA A 107 24.91 -0.56 -6.90
N GLU A 108 24.22 -1.41 -7.66
CA GLU A 108 24.04 -1.23 -9.10
C GLU A 108 23.25 0.04 -9.42
N LEU A 109 22.11 0.25 -8.74
CA LEU A 109 21.34 1.49 -8.87
C LEU A 109 22.22 2.73 -8.60
N LYS A 110 23.00 2.71 -7.52
CA LYS A 110 23.94 3.80 -7.18
C LYS A 110 24.92 4.05 -8.32
N SER A 111 25.53 3.00 -8.87
CA SER A 111 26.49 3.12 -9.98
C SER A 111 25.84 3.78 -11.21
N GLN A 112 24.62 3.35 -11.57
CA GLN A 112 23.87 3.92 -12.69
C GLN A 112 23.53 5.40 -12.46
N LEU A 113 23.09 5.78 -11.26
CA LEU A 113 22.77 7.17 -10.92
C LEU A 113 24.02 8.07 -10.90
N MET A 114 25.14 7.56 -10.37
CA MET A 114 26.41 8.30 -10.36
C MET A 114 26.93 8.52 -11.78
N ALA A 115 26.82 7.53 -12.67
CA ALA A 115 27.21 7.66 -14.07
C ALA A 115 26.41 8.75 -14.81
N LYS A 116 25.17 9.00 -14.38
CA LYS A 116 24.30 10.08 -14.89
C LYS A 116 24.49 11.42 -14.16
N GLY A 117 25.33 11.49 -13.13
CA GLY A 117 25.49 12.68 -12.28
C GLY A 117 24.28 12.95 -11.36
N GLU A 118 23.41 11.98 -11.14
CA GLU A 118 22.17 12.09 -10.37
C GLU A 118 22.31 11.65 -8.89
N ALA A 119 23.47 11.10 -8.52
CA ALA A 119 23.80 10.67 -7.17
C ALA A 119 25.26 10.96 -6.81
N SER A 120 25.51 11.08 -5.51
CA SER A 120 26.84 11.24 -4.94
C SER A 120 27.25 9.98 -4.14
N ASP A 121 28.48 9.96 -3.63
CA ASP A 121 29.02 8.83 -2.88
C ASP A 121 28.23 8.47 -1.61
N ILE A 122 27.45 9.41 -1.06
CA ILE A 122 26.64 9.17 0.14
C ILE A 122 25.30 8.49 -0.16
N PHE A 123 24.89 8.44 -1.43
CA PHE A 123 23.66 7.76 -1.84
C PHE A 123 23.71 6.27 -1.50
N GLY A 124 22.63 5.77 -0.88
CA GLY A 124 22.50 4.36 -0.53
C GLY A 124 23.47 3.86 0.54
N ARG A 125 24.25 4.74 1.18
CA ARG A 125 25.17 4.36 2.26
C ARG A 125 24.37 4.00 3.52
N GLU A 126 24.34 2.71 3.85
CA GLU A 126 23.57 2.17 4.98
C GLU A 126 24.03 2.73 6.34
N ARG A 127 23.07 2.84 7.26
CA ARG A 127 23.23 3.21 8.68
C ARG A 127 22.81 2.03 9.54
N ASP A 128 23.62 1.69 10.54
CA ASP A 128 23.26 0.80 11.66
C ASP A 128 22.52 -0.50 11.25
N ASN A 129 22.94 -1.12 10.13
CA ASN A 129 22.33 -2.32 9.56
C ASN A 129 20.81 -2.19 9.25
N GLY A 130 20.35 -0.96 8.99
CA GLY A 130 18.94 -0.63 8.87
C GLY A 130 18.20 -1.40 7.78
N LEU A 131 18.85 -1.73 6.66
CA LEU A 131 18.21 -2.51 5.59
C LEU A 131 17.96 -3.94 6.05
N SER A 132 18.95 -4.58 6.67
CA SER A 132 18.80 -5.94 7.22
C SER A 132 17.70 -6.02 8.28
N ALA A 133 17.59 -4.99 9.14
CA ALA A 133 16.56 -4.91 10.17
C ALA A 133 15.15 -4.80 9.57
N ILE A 134 14.98 -4.01 8.51
CA ILE A 134 13.71 -3.88 7.79
C ILE A 134 13.33 -5.21 7.14
N LEU A 135 14.25 -5.85 6.40
CA LEU A 135 13.99 -7.12 5.73
C LEU A 135 13.65 -8.23 6.74
N GLY A 136 14.39 -8.32 7.85
CA GLY A 136 14.12 -9.28 8.92
C GLY A 136 12.76 -9.04 9.61
N ASN A 137 12.37 -7.78 9.81
CA ASN A 137 11.05 -7.44 10.35
C ASN A 137 9.92 -7.87 9.40
N LEU A 138 10.11 -7.73 8.09
CA LEU A 138 9.09 -8.08 7.10
C LEU A 138 8.93 -9.59 6.91
N ASP A 139 9.92 -10.39 7.29
CA ASP A 139 9.88 -11.85 7.17
C ASP A 139 9.57 -12.56 8.51
N GLN A 140 9.32 -11.80 9.57
CA GLN A 140 8.99 -12.35 10.88
C GLN A 140 7.60 -13.03 10.91
N SER A 141 7.43 -13.97 11.83
CA SER A 141 6.14 -14.64 12.09
C SER A 141 5.59 -14.27 13.47
N VAL A 142 4.26 -14.14 13.56
CA VAL A 142 3.52 -13.82 14.78
C VAL A 142 2.50 -14.94 15.02
N PHE A 143 2.55 -15.59 16.17
CA PHE A 143 1.71 -16.75 16.51
C PHE A 143 1.77 -17.91 15.49
N GLY A 144 2.93 -18.09 14.83
CA GLY A 144 3.14 -19.16 13.85
C GLY A 144 2.74 -18.81 12.42
N GLU A 145 2.16 -17.62 12.19
CA GLU A 145 1.77 -17.13 10.87
C GLU A 145 2.65 -15.94 10.45
N PRO A 146 2.93 -15.74 9.15
CA PRO A 146 3.68 -14.58 8.68
C PRO A 146 3.03 -13.26 9.13
N ALA A 147 3.83 -12.31 9.64
CA ALA A 147 3.35 -10.99 10.04
C ALA A 147 2.73 -10.21 8.86
N TYR A 148 3.24 -10.47 7.66
CA TYR A 148 2.81 -9.88 6.41
C TYR A 148 2.53 -11.00 5.40
N PRO A 149 1.29 -11.52 5.36
CA PRO A 149 0.99 -12.76 4.67
C PRO A 149 0.94 -12.64 3.15
N SER A 150 0.86 -11.43 2.59
CA SER A 150 0.74 -11.23 1.14
C SER A 150 1.82 -10.37 0.51
N ILE A 151 1.95 -10.51 -0.82
CA ILE A 151 2.83 -9.67 -1.66
C ILE A 151 2.46 -8.20 -1.49
N GLU A 152 1.17 -7.85 -1.55
CA GLU A 152 0.73 -6.46 -1.42
C GLU A 152 1.08 -5.89 -0.04
N ALA A 153 0.89 -6.68 1.02
CA ALA A 153 1.19 -6.25 2.38
C ALA A 153 2.71 -6.09 2.60
N LYS A 154 3.53 -7.05 2.14
CA LYS A 154 4.99 -6.97 2.21
C LYS A 154 5.53 -5.81 1.38
N ALA A 155 5.03 -5.60 0.15
CA ALA A 155 5.44 -4.49 -0.71
C ALA A 155 5.12 -3.14 -0.06
N ALA A 156 3.89 -2.96 0.43
CA ALA A 156 3.46 -1.73 1.08
C ALA A 156 4.33 -1.39 2.30
N HIS A 157 4.59 -2.37 3.16
CA HIS A 157 5.43 -2.18 4.34
C HIS A 157 6.91 -1.99 4.00
N LEU A 158 7.43 -2.66 2.96
CA LEU A 158 8.79 -2.44 2.47
C LEU A 158 9.00 -1.00 2.04
N LEU A 159 8.11 -0.46 1.19
CA LEU A 159 8.15 0.94 0.78
C LEU A 159 8.05 1.87 2.00
N TYR A 160 7.08 1.63 2.87
CA TYR A 160 6.85 2.46 4.06
C TYR A 160 8.07 2.49 4.98
N PHE A 161 8.62 1.33 5.34
CA PHE A 161 9.73 1.24 6.29
C PHE A 161 11.03 1.79 5.74
N VAL A 162 11.37 1.55 4.47
CA VAL A 162 12.60 2.13 3.90
C VAL A 162 12.49 3.66 3.82
N VAL A 163 11.33 4.19 3.46
CA VAL A 163 11.15 5.65 3.38
C VAL A 163 11.14 6.29 4.77
N LYS A 164 10.44 5.71 5.76
CA LYS A 164 10.26 6.31 7.09
C LYS A 164 11.40 6.05 8.07
N ASN A 165 12.02 4.87 8.02
CA ASN A 165 13.05 4.51 8.99
C ASN A 165 14.43 5.04 8.57
N HIS A 166 14.54 5.60 7.36
CA HIS A 166 15.76 6.21 6.82
C HIS A 166 17.03 5.34 7.00
N PRO A 167 17.03 4.06 6.54
CA PRO A 167 18.16 3.16 6.72
C PRO A 167 19.44 3.60 5.98
N PHE A 168 19.34 4.57 5.07
CA PHE A 168 20.48 5.11 4.32
C PHE A 168 20.78 6.57 4.66
N SER A 169 22.02 6.96 4.44
CA SER A 169 22.51 8.33 4.67
C SER A 169 21.89 9.35 3.73
N ASP A 170 21.70 8.95 2.48
CA ASP A 170 20.92 9.66 1.47
C ASP A 170 20.23 8.65 0.55
N GLY A 171 19.19 9.08 -0.14
CA GLY A 171 18.52 8.28 -1.16
C GLY A 171 17.36 7.42 -0.67
N ASN A 172 16.96 7.50 0.60
CA ASN A 172 15.90 6.64 1.18
C ASN A 172 14.62 6.54 0.35
N LYS A 173 14.14 7.66 -0.21
CA LYS A 173 12.98 7.69 -1.11
C LYS A 173 13.22 6.88 -2.38
N ARG A 174 14.36 7.12 -3.06
CA ARG A 174 14.74 6.43 -4.30
C ARG A 174 15.03 4.96 -4.08
N SER A 175 15.76 4.61 -3.02
CA SER A 175 16.03 3.23 -2.62
C SER A 175 14.75 2.48 -2.23
N GLY A 176 13.82 3.13 -1.51
CA GLY A 176 12.53 2.54 -1.16
C GLY A 176 11.65 2.25 -2.38
N ALA A 177 11.55 3.21 -3.31
CA ALA A 177 10.85 3.03 -4.56
C ALA A 177 11.46 1.91 -5.42
N PHE A 178 12.80 1.86 -5.49
CA PHE A 178 13.51 0.81 -6.22
C PHE A 178 13.27 -0.58 -5.62
N LEU A 179 13.46 -0.75 -4.31
CA LEU A 179 13.24 -2.03 -3.62
C LEU A 179 11.80 -2.50 -3.73
N PHE A 180 10.84 -1.58 -3.73
CA PHE A 180 9.43 -1.87 -3.97
C PHE A 180 9.20 -2.45 -5.37
N VAL A 181 9.76 -1.84 -6.41
CA VAL A 181 9.66 -2.33 -7.80
C VAL A 181 10.38 -3.67 -7.97
N ASP A 182 11.60 -3.80 -7.44
CA ASP A 182 12.37 -5.06 -7.47
C ASP A 182 11.60 -6.20 -6.79
N PHE A 183 11.00 -5.93 -5.63
CA PHE A 183 10.17 -6.90 -4.93
C PHE A 183 8.95 -7.33 -5.76
N LEU A 184 8.23 -6.39 -6.37
CA LEU A 184 7.09 -6.72 -7.24
C LEU A 184 7.53 -7.52 -8.46
N HIS A 185 8.66 -7.17 -9.07
CA HIS A 185 9.22 -7.88 -10.23
C HIS A 185 9.57 -9.33 -9.89
N ARG A 186 10.32 -9.55 -8.80
CA ARG A 186 10.70 -10.89 -8.31
C ARG A 186 9.50 -11.78 -8.01
N ASN A 187 8.40 -11.17 -7.58
CA ASN A 187 7.17 -11.88 -7.23
C ASN A 187 6.15 -11.92 -8.38
N GLY A 188 6.54 -11.56 -9.60
CA GLY A 188 5.68 -11.62 -10.78
C GLY A 188 4.46 -10.69 -10.71
N ARG A 189 4.55 -9.61 -9.92
CA ARG A 189 3.47 -8.66 -9.64
C ARG A 189 3.74 -7.23 -10.12
N LEU A 190 4.82 -7.01 -10.86
CA LEU A 190 5.11 -5.70 -11.45
C LEU A 190 4.13 -5.35 -12.59
N PHE A 191 3.65 -6.36 -13.32
CA PHE A 191 2.75 -6.20 -14.45
C PHE A 191 1.39 -6.87 -14.19
N ASP A 192 0.34 -6.35 -14.80
CA ASP A 192 -0.97 -6.98 -14.86
C ASP A 192 -1.04 -8.06 -15.95
N HIS A 193 -2.17 -8.76 -16.06
CA HIS A 193 -2.39 -9.80 -17.07
C HIS A 193 -2.29 -9.30 -18.51
N ASN A 194 -2.48 -7.99 -18.73
CA ASN A 194 -2.40 -7.35 -20.03
C ASN A 194 -0.98 -6.83 -20.34
N GLY A 195 -0.02 -7.08 -19.43
CA GLY A 195 1.36 -6.62 -19.57
C GLY A 195 1.57 -5.15 -19.22
N HIS A 196 0.58 -4.46 -18.64
CA HIS A 196 0.73 -3.09 -18.20
C HIS A 196 1.34 -3.03 -16.80
N PRO A 197 2.22 -2.05 -16.50
CA PRO A 197 2.72 -1.84 -15.15
C PRO A 197 1.57 -1.60 -14.16
N VAL A 198 1.58 -2.34 -13.05
CA VAL A 198 0.58 -2.17 -11.98
C VAL A 198 0.66 -0.75 -11.40
N ILE A 199 1.87 -0.17 -11.37
CA ILE A 199 2.14 1.23 -11.03
C ILE A 199 3.12 1.81 -12.05
N ASN A 200 2.86 3.00 -12.55
CA ASN A 200 3.78 3.72 -13.44
C ASN A 200 4.77 4.58 -12.63
N ASP A 201 5.83 5.06 -13.29
CA ASP A 201 6.92 5.83 -12.64
C ASP A 201 6.41 7.06 -11.90
N THR A 202 5.48 7.80 -12.51
CA THR A 202 4.90 9.01 -11.93
C THR A 202 4.05 8.70 -10.69
N GLY A 203 3.25 7.64 -10.73
CA GLY A 203 2.44 7.17 -9.61
C GLY A 203 3.29 6.64 -8.47
N LEU A 204 4.39 5.93 -8.78
CA LEU A 204 5.36 5.47 -7.78
C LEU A 204 6.07 6.64 -7.11
N ALA A 205 6.51 7.65 -7.88
CA ALA A 205 7.13 8.85 -7.33
C ALA A 205 6.19 9.59 -6.37
N ALA A 206 4.93 9.79 -6.79
CA ALA A 206 3.92 10.45 -5.98
C ALA A 206 3.59 9.65 -4.70
N LEU A 207 3.47 8.32 -4.80
CA LEU A 207 3.23 7.44 -3.65
C LEU A 207 4.40 7.46 -2.66
N THR A 208 5.63 7.44 -3.18
CA THR A 208 6.85 7.52 -2.36
C THR A 208 6.93 8.85 -1.60
N LEU A 209 6.57 9.96 -2.26
CA LEU A 209 6.50 11.28 -1.62
C LEU A 209 5.40 11.32 -0.55
N LEU A 210 4.22 10.75 -0.84
CA LEU A 210 3.11 10.67 0.11
C LEU A 210 3.52 9.94 1.40
N VAL A 211 4.25 8.83 1.27
CA VAL A 211 4.82 8.09 2.40
C VAL A 211 5.86 8.95 3.15
N ALA A 212 6.71 9.68 2.43
CA ALA A 212 7.71 10.53 3.07
C ALA A 212 7.06 11.64 3.92
N GLU A 213 6.05 12.31 3.38
CA GLU A 213 5.40 13.49 3.98
C GLU A 213 4.32 13.18 5.03
N SER A 214 3.94 11.90 5.19
CA SER A 214 2.85 11.52 6.09
C SER A 214 3.21 11.63 7.58
N ASP A 215 2.21 11.78 8.43
CA ASP A 215 2.38 11.58 9.88
C ASP A 215 2.47 10.07 10.20
N PRO A 216 3.30 9.64 11.17
CA PRO A 216 3.35 8.24 11.61
C PRO A 216 1.99 7.64 12.01
N LYS A 217 1.05 8.46 12.51
CA LYS A 217 -0.33 8.03 12.83
C LYS A 217 -1.13 7.59 11.59
N GLN A 218 -0.70 8.00 10.40
CA GLN A 218 -1.36 7.68 9.13
C GLN A 218 -0.78 6.44 8.45
N LYS A 219 0.12 5.71 9.14
CA LYS A 219 0.74 4.48 8.63
C LYS A 219 -0.28 3.53 8.03
N GLU A 220 -1.28 3.13 8.81
CA GLU A 220 -2.25 2.11 8.38
C GLU A 220 -3.05 2.56 7.15
N THR A 221 -3.43 3.83 7.08
CA THR A 221 -4.11 4.41 5.92
C THR A 221 -3.23 4.34 4.66
N LEU A 222 -1.93 4.66 4.77
CA LEU A 222 -1.01 4.56 3.65
C LEU A 222 -0.75 3.13 3.21
N ILE A 223 -0.58 2.20 4.15
CA ILE A 223 -0.40 0.78 3.83
C ILE A 223 -1.59 0.28 3.02
N ARG A 224 -2.81 0.59 3.45
CA ARG A 224 -4.03 0.22 2.72
C ARG A 224 -4.10 0.86 1.34
N LEU A 225 -3.75 2.15 1.23
CA LEU A 225 -3.70 2.85 -0.06
C LEU A 225 -2.76 2.14 -1.03
N ILE A 226 -1.54 1.82 -0.59
CA ILE A 226 -0.54 1.13 -1.43
C ILE A 226 -1.06 -0.25 -1.85
N MET A 227 -1.61 -1.03 -0.89
CA MET A 227 -2.19 -2.35 -1.20
C MET A 227 -3.33 -2.27 -2.22
N HIS A 228 -4.19 -1.24 -2.12
CA HIS A 228 -5.26 -1.02 -3.08
C HIS A 228 -4.75 -0.65 -4.48
N MET A 229 -3.67 0.15 -4.56
CA MET A 229 -3.05 0.48 -5.84
C MET A 229 -2.42 -0.73 -6.53
N LEU A 230 -1.98 -1.73 -5.76
CA LEU A 230 -1.39 -2.97 -6.27
C LEU A 230 -2.42 -4.02 -6.72
N LYS A 231 -3.71 -3.77 -6.50
CA LYS A 231 -4.77 -4.70 -6.87
C LYS A 231 -4.94 -4.71 -8.40
N GLN A 232 -4.88 -5.89 -9.00
CA GLN A 232 -5.22 -6.06 -10.41
C GLN A 232 -6.74 -5.92 -10.62
N LYS A 233 -7.15 -5.30 -11.74
CA LYS A 233 -8.56 -5.32 -12.17
C LYS A 233 -8.93 -6.77 -12.48
N GLN A 234 -9.99 -7.26 -11.84
CA GLN A 234 -10.71 -8.42 -12.37
C GLN A 234 -11.56 -7.90 -13.53
N GLU A 235 -11.29 -8.37 -14.74
CA GLU A 235 -12.29 -8.31 -15.81
C GLU A 235 -13.43 -9.25 -15.41
N LYS A 236 -14.65 -8.70 -15.37
CA LYS A 236 -15.89 -9.47 -15.23
C LYS A 236 -16.26 -10.06 -16.58
#